data_AF-A0AAD3DIK6-F1
#
_entry.id   AF-A0AAD3DIK6-F1
#
_cell.length_a   1.000
_cell.length_b   1.000
_cell.length_c   1.000
_cell.angle_alpha   90.00
_cell.angle_beta   90.00
_cell.angle_gamma   90.00
#
_symmetry.space_group_name_H-M   'P 1'
#
loop_
_entity.id
_entity.type
_entity.pdbx_description
1 polymer ?
#
loop_
_entity_poly.entity_id
_entity_poly.type
_entity_poly.pdbx_seq_one_letter_code
_entity_poly.pdbx_strand_id
1 'polypeptide(L)'
;MQPKRMLLVERLAYLAVIAWALWNVTFEGYRFAKHVRSVTHLPGLVYEGPVLGINDLSDYQWRSFRASAALLAGAMAGFVCISRLARALPAGRQPLMVAVSLLFLVVLHGSSAIFVLLLLLGGYGLSRRMAKVPYGLLAVWAYACATLLLVRIKNGFSFHAVSPSLSFLDHHSGLLRWHIHYNLLILRLISFAADLHWSRSPRMQQHQQHQQQQQQQQQAPRAAASPVAAAGNAAGGGGAAAAGAGAGVARGGGDGGLLGLSRAMEKELRTRVETPLPLSYYGLGSFLEYVLYPPLYIAGPIITFNSFASQRLLAPIKQLGATQVIAYILRAALAWACLEGLTHALPYNSIAKHRVLERLTASAFTPAPRPLHYAITGYWVLIFMWLKFTVIWRFFRAAALADGVVPPENMTRCVCNNYDIE
;
A
#
# COMPACT_ATOMS: atom_id res chain seq x y z
N MET A 1 -29.20 3.23 16.81
CA MET A 1 -30.18 3.39 15.72
C MET A 1 -29.91 2.31 14.69
N GLN A 2 -30.88 1.48 14.32
CA GLN A 2 -30.69 0.49 13.26
C GLN A 2 -30.76 1.18 11.89
N PRO A 3 -29.88 0.83 10.93
CA PRO A 3 -29.91 1.44 9.60
C PRO A 3 -31.26 1.11 8.94
N LYS A 4 -31.98 2.17 8.54
CA LYS A 4 -33.28 2.04 7.86
C LYS A 4 -33.06 1.24 6.58
N ARG A 5 -33.62 0.02 6.50
CA ARG A 5 -33.52 -0.80 5.29
C ARG A 5 -34.23 -0.07 4.15
N MET A 6 -33.46 0.54 3.24
CA MET A 6 -34.02 1.06 1.98
C MET A 6 -34.83 -0.03 1.29
N LEU A 7 -36.05 0.32 0.87
CA LEU A 7 -36.94 -0.56 0.12
C LEU A 7 -36.29 -0.91 -1.23
N LEU A 8 -36.59 -2.10 -1.78
CA LEU A 8 -36.00 -2.56 -3.05
C LEU A 8 -36.16 -1.53 -4.18
N VAL A 9 -37.31 -0.87 -4.23
CA VAL A 9 -37.63 0.17 -5.22
C VAL A 9 -36.72 1.39 -5.10
N GLU A 10 -36.45 1.86 -3.87
CA GLU A 10 -35.55 2.99 -3.62
C GLU A 10 -34.13 2.66 -4.07
N ARG A 11 -33.66 1.44 -3.82
CA ARG A 11 -32.34 0.97 -4.27
C ARG A 11 -32.24 0.92 -5.78
N LEU A 12 -33.26 0.42 -6.47
CA LEU A 12 -33.30 0.35 -7.93
C LEU A 12 -33.34 1.75 -8.55
N ALA A 13 -34.15 2.66 -8.00
CA ALA A 13 -34.20 4.05 -8.45
C ALA A 13 -32.84 4.74 -8.25
N TYR A 14 -32.20 4.55 -7.09
CA TYR A 14 -30.87 5.07 -6.80
C TYR A 14 -29.81 4.55 -7.78
N LEU A 15 -29.79 3.23 -8.03
CA LEU A 15 -28.87 2.63 -9.00
C LEU A 15 -29.12 3.13 -10.43
N ALA A 16 -30.37 3.33 -10.82
CA ALA A 16 -30.73 3.88 -12.12
C ALA A 16 -30.23 5.32 -12.28
N VAL A 17 -30.39 6.17 -11.25
CA VAL A 17 -29.88 7.55 -11.25
C VAL A 17 -28.35 7.57 -11.34
N ILE A 18 -27.65 6.72 -10.59
CA ILE A 18 -26.19 6.60 -10.69
C ILE A 18 -25.77 6.15 -12.08
N ALA A 19 -26.39 5.10 -12.62
CA ALA A 19 -26.05 4.58 -13.94
C ALA A 19 -26.28 5.64 -15.02
N TRP A 20 -27.40 6.36 -14.95
CA TRP A 20 -27.71 7.47 -15.84
C TRP A 20 -26.69 8.62 -15.70
N ALA A 21 -26.34 9.03 -14.48
CA ALA A 21 -25.36 10.09 -14.25
C ALA A 21 -23.96 9.71 -14.76
N LEU A 22 -23.50 8.48 -14.46
CA LEU A 22 -22.22 7.97 -14.96
C LEU A 22 -22.20 7.87 -16.48
N TRP A 23 -23.31 7.43 -17.09
CA TRP A 23 -23.46 7.41 -18.54
C TRP A 23 -23.32 8.81 -19.13
N ASN A 24 -24.05 9.80 -18.60
CA ASN A 24 -24.01 11.17 -19.11
C ASN A 24 -22.61 11.80 -18.94
N VAL A 25 -21.98 11.67 -17.78
CA VAL A 25 -20.61 12.19 -17.54
C VAL A 25 -19.59 11.53 -18.47
N THR A 26 -19.76 10.25 -18.77
CA THR A 26 -18.88 9.52 -19.67
C THR A 26 -19.11 9.90 -21.12
N PHE A 27 -20.36 9.95 -21.55
CA PHE A 27 -20.74 10.28 -22.92
C PHE A 27 -20.40 11.74 -23.27
N GLU A 28 -20.81 12.70 -22.43
CA GLU A 28 -20.44 14.10 -22.60
C GLU A 28 -18.92 14.30 -22.46
N GLY A 29 -18.29 13.58 -21.53
CA GLY A 29 -16.84 13.59 -21.37
C GLY A 29 -16.11 13.14 -22.63
N TYR A 30 -16.56 12.06 -23.26
CA TYR A 30 -15.98 11.58 -24.51
C TYR A 30 -16.22 12.54 -25.68
N ARG A 31 -17.46 13.04 -25.85
CA ARG A 31 -17.80 13.99 -26.93
C ARG A 31 -17.01 15.27 -26.82
N PHE A 32 -16.92 15.84 -25.62
CA PHE A 32 -16.16 17.06 -25.38
C PHE A 32 -14.67 16.84 -25.65
N ALA A 33 -14.08 15.76 -25.13
CA ALA A 33 -12.68 15.42 -25.38
C ALA A 33 -12.37 15.28 -26.88
N LYS A 34 -13.23 14.60 -27.64
CA LYS A 34 -13.10 14.45 -29.10
C LYS A 34 -13.18 15.80 -29.82
N HIS A 35 -14.12 16.65 -29.43
CA HIS A 35 -14.26 18.00 -29.99
C HIS A 35 -13.03 18.86 -29.72
N VAL A 36 -12.57 18.91 -28.46
CA VAL A 36 -11.36 19.65 -28.08
C VAL A 36 -10.15 19.19 -28.89
N ARG A 37 -9.96 17.87 -29.03
CA ARG A 37 -8.87 17.31 -29.85
C ARG A 37 -8.95 17.70 -31.33
N SER A 38 -10.15 17.98 -31.86
CA SER A 38 -10.33 18.41 -33.26
C SER A 38 -10.08 19.90 -33.49
N VAL A 39 -10.25 20.74 -32.47
CA VAL A 39 -10.17 22.21 -32.61
C VAL A 39 -8.91 22.81 -32.01
N THR A 40 -8.18 22.09 -31.15
CA THR A 40 -6.94 22.57 -30.55
C THR A 40 -5.88 21.48 -30.45
N HIS A 41 -4.62 21.89 -30.57
CA HIS A 41 -3.49 21.04 -30.22
C HIS A 41 -3.46 20.79 -28.70
N LEU A 42 -3.31 19.52 -28.33
CA LEU A 42 -3.21 19.06 -26.94
C LEU A 42 -1.78 18.56 -26.69
N PRO A 43 -0.94 19.29 -25.93
CA PRO A 43 0.44 18.88 -25.69
C PRO A 43 0.50 17.60 -24.83
N GLY A 44 1.48 16.75 -25.10
CA GLY A 44 1.70 15.50 -24.36
C GLY A 44 0.90 14.30 -24.87
N LEU A 45 0.10 14.47 -25.93
CA LEU A 45 -0.48 13.35 -26.67
C LEU A 45 0.57 12.73 -27.59
N VAL A 46 0.65 11.40 -27.61
CA VAL A 46 1.63 10.63 -28.39
C VAL A 46 0.89 9.63 -29.26
N TYR A 47 1.27 9.50 -30.52
CA TYR A 47 0.73 8.48 -31.42
C TYR A 47 1.54 7.18 -31.27
N GLU A 48 0.87 6.09 -30.89
CA GLU A 48 1.47 4.78 -30.61
C GLU A 48 1.18 3.75 -31.73
N GLY A 49 0.88 4.23 -32.93
CA GLY A 49 0.62 3.40 -34.11
C GLY A 49 -0.87 3.21 -34.43
N PRO A 50 -1.17 2.45 -35.49
CA PRO A 50 -2.53 2.37 -36.05
C PRO A 50 -3.53 1.62 -35.16
N VAL A 51 -3.05 0.69 -34.33
CA VAL A 51 -3.90 -0.14 -33.46
C VAL A 51 -4.27 0.60 -32.17
N LEU A 52 -3.27 1.17 -31.49
CA LEU A 52 -3.47 1.84 -30.20
C LEU A 52 -3.88 3.31 -30.35
N GLY A 53 -3.48 3.96 -31.45
CA GLY A 53 -3.84 5.34 -31.74
C GLY A 53 -3.13 6.34 -30.84
N ILE A 54 -3.84 7.41 -30.46
CA ILE A 54 -3.29 8.51 -29.67
C ILE A 54 -3.44 8.21 -28.17
N ASN A 55 -2.39 8.46 -27.39
CA ASN A 55 -2.33 8.26 -25.94
C ASN A 55 -2.01 9.57 -25.22
N ASP A 56 -2.73 9.92 -24.14
CA ASP A 56 -2.39 11.03 -23.26
C ASP A 56 -1.30 10.65 -22.25
N LEU A 57 -0.06 10.99 -22.58
CA LEU A 57 1.12 10.80 -21.73
C LEU A 57 1.58 12.13 -21.09
N SER A 58 0.66 13.08 -20.88
CA SER A 58 0.98 14.39 -20.29
C SER A 58 1.36 14.33 -18.79
N ASP A 59 0.88 13.34 -18.04
CA ASP A 59 1.29 13.07 -16.66
C ASP A 59 2.68 12.42 -16.63
N TYR A 60 3.64 13.11 -16.01
CA TYR A 60 5.04 12.69 -15.97
C TYR A 60 5.24 11.39 -15.18
N GLN A 61 4.50 11.20 -14.08
CA GLN A 61 4.68 10.05 -13.20
C GLN A 61 4.20 8.77 -13.89
N TRP A 62 3.02 8.81 -14.53
CA TRP A 62 2.50 7.71 -15.32
C TRP A 62 3.40 7.39 -16.50
N ARG A 63 3.76 8.41 -17.30
CA ARG A 63 4.64 8.22 -18.47
C ARG A 63 5.98 7.59 -18.08
N SER A 64 6.62 8.10 -17.03
CA SER A 64 7.91 7.57 -16.55
C SER A 64 7.78 6.14 -16.04
N PHE A 65 6.74 5.84 -15.26
CA PHE A 65 6.52 4.49 -14.74
C PHE A 65 6.22 3.49 -15.85
N ARG A 66 5.35 3.85 -16.79
CA ARG A 66 5.01 3.04 -17.98
C ARG A 66 6.25 2.73 -18.80
N ALA A 67 7.10 3.73 -19.08
CA ALA A 67 8.34 3.54 -19.84
C ALA A 67 9.34 2.60 -19.14
N SER A 68 9.38 2.59 -17.81
CA SER A 68 10.28 1.74 -17.02
C SER A 68 9.65 0.43 -16.54
N ALA A 69 8.40 0.14 -16.91
CA ALA A 69 7.63 -0.98 -16.33
C ALA A 69 8.31 -2.34 -16.56
N ALA A 70 8.86 -2.58 -17.75
CA ALA A 70 9.55 -3.83 -18.08
C ALA A 70 10.83 -4.02 -17.23
N LEU A 71 11.65 -2.98 -17.11
CA LEU A 71 12.86 -3.00 -16.28
C LEU A 71 12.49 -3.23 -14.80
N LEU A 72 11.47 -2.55 -14.29
CA LEU A 72 10.98 -2.74 -12.93
C LEU A 72 10.44 -4.15 -12.72
N ALA A 73 9.70 -4.71 -13.69
CA ALA A 73 9.16 -6.07 -13.60
C ALA A 73 10.29 -7.10 -13.53
N GLY A 74 11.32 -6.95 -14.37
CA GLY A 74 12.52 -7.77 -14.34
C GLY A 74 13.27 -7.67 -13.01
N ALA A 75 13.46 -6.45 -12.48
CA ALA A 75 14.10 -6.24 -11.18
C ALA A 75 13.31 -6.88 -10.03
N MET A 76 11.98 -6.75 -10.03
CA MET A 76 11.10 -7.36 -9.03
C MET A 76 11.11 -8.88 -9.13
N ALA A 77 11.05 -9.45 -10.34
CA ALA A 77 11.14 -10.88 -10.55
C ALA A 77 12.49 -11.44 -10.10
N GLY A 78 13.59 -10.74 -10.40
CA GLY A 78 14.93 -11.09 -9.94
C GLY A 78 15.04 -11.07 -8.42
N PHE A 79 14.52 -10.02 -7.76
CA PHE A 79 14.46 -9.94 -6.30
C PHE A 79 13.65 -11.09 -5.70
N VAL A 80 12.46 -11.38 -6.23
CA VAL A 80 11.60 -12.48 -5.76
C VAL A 80 12.31 -13.83 -5.93
N CYS A 81 13.01 -14.03 -7.05
CA CYS A 81 13.78 -15.25 -7.30
C CYS A 81 14.89 -15.43 -6.26
N ILE A 82 15.73 -14.40 -6.07
CA ILE A 82 16.81 -14.41 -5.07
C ILE A 82 16.24 -14.65 -3.66
N SER A 83 15.16 -13.96 -3.29
CA SER A 83 14.51 -14.17 -2.00
C SER A 83 13.97 -15.58 -1.83
N ARG A 84 13.38 -16.19 -2.87
CA ARG A 84 12.90 -17.58 -2.79
C ARG A 84 14.04 -18.57 -2.63
N LEU A 85 15.12 -18.43 -3.41
CA LEU A 85 16.31 -19.27 -3.30
C LEU A 85 16.99 -19.12 -1.94
N ALA A 86 17.04 -17.90 -1.40
CA ALA A 86 17.60 -17.62 -0.08
C ALA A 86 16.84 -18.30 1.08
N ARG A 87 15.64 -18.85 0.86
CA ARG A 87 14.93 -19.65 1.89
C ARG A 87 15.67 -20.95 2.22
N ALA A 88 16.48 -21.46 1.30
CA ALA A 88 17.33 -22.63 1.53
C ALA A 88 18.52 -22.34 2.47
N LEU A 89 18.83 -21.07 2.74
CA LEU A 89 19.96 -20.64 3.57
C LEU A 89 19.46 -19.83 4.79
N PRO A 90 18.76 -20.43 5.76
CA PRO A 90 18.07 -19.68 6.82
C PRO A 90 19.01 -18.79 7.64
N ALA A 91 20.22 -19.26 7.97
CA ALA A 91 21.20 -18.47 8.73
C ALA A 91 21.76 -17.26 7.95
N GLY A 92 21.91 -17.39 6.63
CA GLY A 92 22.46 -16.35 5.76
C GLY A 92 21.40 -15.50 5.04
N ARG A 93 20.12 -15.83 5.19
CA ARG A 93 19.02 -15.20 4.45
C ARG A 93 18.97 -13.69 4.71
N GLN A 94 18.90 -13.28 5.97
CA GLN A 94 18.75 -11.88 6.34
C GLN A 94 19.91 -11.01 5.82
N PRO A 95 21.20 -11.33 6.07
CA PRO A 95 22.30 -10.51 5.54
C PRO A 95 22.31 -10.48 4.01
N LEU A 96 21.96 -11.57 3.33
CA LEU A 96 21.82 -11.59 1.87
C LEU A 96 20.71 -10.65 1.39
N MET A 97 19.53 -10.68 2.01
CA MET A 97 18.42 -9.80 1.63
C MET A 97 18.73 -8.32 1.89
N VAL A 98 19.43 -8.01 2.99
CA VAL A 98 19.92 -6.65 3.25
C VAL A 98 20.92 -6.22 2.19
N ALA A 99 21.88 -7.07 1.81
CA ALA A 99 22.86 -6.78 0.76
C ALA A 99 22.19 -6.51 -0.60
N VAL A 100 21.21 -7.33 -0.98
CA VAL A 100 20.42 -7.13 -2.21
C VAL A 100 19.62 -5.82 -2.15
N SER A 101 19.07 -5.47 -0.98
CA SER A 101 18.30 -4.23 -0.79
C SER A 101 19.20 -2.98 -0.84
N LEU A 102 20.43 -3.08 -0.31
CA LEU A 102 21.45 -2.03 -0.41
C LEU A 102 21.94 -1.87 -1.85
N LEU A 103 22.17 -2.98 -2.57
CA LEU A 103 22.49 -2.93 -4.00
C LEU A 103 21.37 -2.24 -4.78
N PHE A 104 20.12 -2.61 -4.53
CA PHE A 104 18.96 -1.97 -5.15
C PHE A 104 18.92 -0.46 -4.85
N LEU A 105 19.18 -0.06 -3.60
CA LEU A 105 19.26 1.35 -3.20
C LEU A 105 20.36 2.11 -3.97
N VAL A 106 21.55 1.51 -4.12
CA VAL A 106 22.67 2.10 -4.87
C VAL A 106 22.34 2.19 -6.37
N VAL A 107 21.71 1.18 -6.96
CA VAL A 107 21.26 1.26 -8.36
C VAL A 107 20.26 2.40 -8.56
N LEU A 108 19.33 2.59 -7.62
CA LEU A 108 18.33 3.64 -7.73
C LEU A 108 18.89 5.04 -7.49
N HIS A 109 19.85 5.22 -6.58
CA HIS A 109 20.24 6.56 -6.12
C HIS A 109 21.72 6.89 -6.29
N GLY A 110 22.54 5.93 -6.72
CA GLY A 110 23.98 6.10 -6.91
C GLY A 110 24.65 6.50 -5.61
N SER A 111 25.55 7.49 -5.68
CA SER A 111 26.24 8.06 -4.53
C SER A 111 25.28 8.61 -3.47
N SER A 112 24.13 9.14 -3.88
CA SER A 112 23.13 9.72 -2.97
C SER A 112 22.45 8.70 -2.06
N ALA A 113 22.62 7.39 -2.32
CA ALA A 113 22.20 6.34 -1.40
C ALA A 113 22.77 6.53 0.02
N ILE A 114 23.97 7.13 0.13
CA ILE A 114 24.61 7.45 1.42
C ILE A 114 23.72 8.38 2.25
N PHE A 115 23.13 9.42 1.66
CA PHE A 115 22.24 10.33 2.40
C PHE A 115 21.00 9.61 2.93
N VAL A 116 20.39 8.74 2.11
CA VAL A 116 19.25 7.92 2.53
C VAL A 116 19.63 7.04 3.72
N LEU A 117 20.77 6.35 3.65
CA LEU A 117 21.25 5.49 4.72
C LEU A 117 21.57 6.27 6.00
N LEU A 118 22.25 7.41 5.92
CA LEU A 118 22.57 8.23 7.09
C LEU A 118 21.31 8.71 7.81
N LEU A 119 20.29 9.16 7.07
CA LEU A 119 19.01 9.57 7.63
C LEU A 119 18.26 8.39 8.28
N LEU A 120 18.30 7.21 7.66
CA LEU A 120 17.68 6.01 8.23
C LEU A 120 18.40 5.53 9.49
N LEU A 121 19.74 5.53 9.48
CA LEU A 121 20.56 5.13 10.63
C LEU A 121 20.42 6.10 11.79
N GLY A 122 20.34 7.40 11.53
CA GLY A 122 20.03 8.42 12.53
C GLY A 122 18.67 8.19 13.17
N GLY A 123 17.64 7.97 12.35
CA GLY A 123 16.30 7.62 12.81
C GLY A 123 16.27 6.32 13.62
N TYR A 124 16.95 5.27 13.17
CA TYR A 124 17.07 3.99 13.88
C TYR A 124 17.72 4.17 15.25
N GLY A 125 18.85 4.88 15.31
CA GLY A 125 19.56 5.17 16.55
C GLY A 125 18.69 5.95 17.53
N LEU A 126 17.96 6.96 17.05
CA LEU A 126 17.01 7.71 17.87
C LEU A 126 15.88 6.81 18.38
N SER A 127 15.30 5.98 17.52
CA SER A 127 14.22 5.04 17.86
C SER A 127 14.65 4.08 18.96
N ARG A 128 15.87 3.53 18.87
CA ARG A 128 16.45 2.62 19.87
C ARG A 128 16.66 3.29 21.24
N ARG A 129 17.07 4.55 21.25
CA ARG A 129 17.30 5.34 22.48
C ARG A 129 16.00 5.80 23.13
N MET A 130 15.01 6.20 22.32
CA MET A 130 13.75 6.77 22.79
C MET A 130 12.66 5.73 23.07
N ALA A 131 12.87 4.46 22.71
CA ALA A 131 11.93 3.40 23.00
C ALA A 131 11.73 3.24 24.53
N LYS A 132 10.46 3.18 24.99
CA LYS A 132 9.99 3.21 26.39
C LYS A 132 10.07 4.54 27.13
N VAL A 133 10.77 5.54 26.59
CA VAL A 133 10.89 6.87 27.22
C VAL A 133 9.56 7.61 27.08
N PRO A 134 8.99 8.24 28.12
CA PRO A 134 7.79 9.06 27.99
C PRO A 134 7.93 10.07 26.86
N TYR A 135 6.91 10.18 25.99
CA TYR A 135 6.94 11.02 24.79
C TYR A 135 8.08 10.70 23.80
N GLY A 136 8.77 9.57 23.92
CA GLY A 136 9.88 9.20 23.03
C GLY A 136 9.48 9.11 21.55
N LEU A 137 8.22 8.75 21.27
CA LEU A 137 7.67 8.78 19.91
C LEU A 137 7.54 10.21 19.37
N LEU A 138 7.30 11.21 20.22
CA LEU A 138 7.28 12.62 19.79
C LEU A 138 8.66 13.03 19.28
N ALA A 139 9.74 12.59 19.90
CA ALA A 139 11.10 12.86 19.42
C ALA A 139 11.35 12.21 18.05
N VAL A 140 10.85 10.99 17.82
CA VAL A 140 10.95 10.33 16.51
C VAL A 140 10.11 11.05 15.44
N TRP A 141 8.90 11.48 15.79
CA TRP A 141 8.07 12.30 14.90
C TRP A 141 8.72 13.64 14.58
N ALA A 142 9.32 14.30 15.56
CA ALA A 142 10.07 15.54 15.36
C ALA A 142 11.24 15.33 14.41
N TYR A 143 12.01 14.24 14.58
CA TYR A 143 13.07 13.86 13.65
C TYR A 143 12.54 13.63 12.23
N ALA A 144 11.49 12.82 12.09
CA ALA A 144 10.85 12.52 10.81
C ALA A 144 10.35 13.78 10.07
N CYS A 145 9.65 14.67 10.77
CA CYS A 145 9.17 15.93 10.21
C CYS A 145 10.33 16.87 9.84
N ALA A 146 11.34 16.98 10.71
CA ALA A 146 12.50 17.82 10.47
C ALA A 146 13.31 17.34 9.26
N THR A 147 13.57 16.04 9.12
CA THR A 147 14.29 15.51 7.97
C THR A 147 13.46 15.61 6.70
N LEU A 148 12.14 15.34 6.74
CA LEU A 148 11.24 15.55 5.61
C LEU A 148 11.32 17.00 5.11
N LEU A 149 11.17 17.95 6.03
CA LEU A 149 11.17 19.37 5.71
C LEU A 149 12.53 19.82 5.16
N LEU A 150 13.62 19.40 5.81
CA LEU A 150 14.97 19.74 5.38
C LEU A 150 15.28 19.21 3.97
N VAL A 151 14.97 17.94 3.72
CA VAL A 151 15.13 17.30 2.40
C VAL A 151 14.27 17.99 1.35
N ARG A 152 13.05 18.41 1.71
CA ARG A 152 12.14 19.12 0.79
C ARG A 152 12.64 20.53 0.46
N ILE A 153 13.06 21.30 1.46
CA ILE A 153 13.55 22.69 1.28
C ILE A 153 14.83 22.70 0.44
N LYS A 154 15.73 21.74 0.67
CA LYS A 154 17.01 21.67 -0.06
C LYS A 154 16.90 20.98 -1.42
N ASN A 155 15.73 20.44 -1.79
CA ASN A 155 15.55 19.55 -2.94
C ASN A 155 16.55 18.39 -2.94
N GLY A 156 16.74 17.78 -1.77
CA GLY A 156 17.79 16.80 -1.51
C GLY A 156 19.09 17.44 -1.02
N PHE A 157 20.08 16.60 -0.78
CA PHE A 157 21.43 16.99 -0.40
C PHE A 157 22.38 16.66 -1.56
N SER A 158 23.42 17.47 -1.71
CA SER A 158 24.51 17.26 -2.66
C SER A 158 25.84 17.17 -1.92
N PHE A 159 26.78 16.43 -2.49
CA PHE A 159 28.12 16.27 -1.95
C PHE A 159 28.92 17.58 -2.03
N HIS A 160 28.73 18.37 -3.09
CA HIS A 160 29.31 19.71 -3.21
C HIS A 160 28.96 20.61 -2.01
N ALA A 161 27.72 20.55 -1.52
CA ALA A 161 27.29 21.33 -0.36
C ALA A 161 27.88 20.83 0.97
N VAL A 162 28.30 19.57 1.04
CA VAL A 162 29.01 19.00 2.19
C VAL A 162 30.48 19.38 2.15
N SER A 163 31.13 19.19 1.00
CA SER A 163 32.50 19.60 0.74
C SER A 163 32.74 19.70 -0.77
N PRO A 164 33.35 20.79 -1.29
CA PRO A 164 33.68 20.90 -2.71
C PRO A 164 34.53 19.74 -3.25
N SER A 165 35.38 19.14 -2.41
CA SER A 165 36.22 17.98 -2.78
C SER A 165 35.43 16.71 -3.11
N LEU A 166 34.18 16.61 -2.65
CA LEU A 166 33.30 15.46 -2.91
C LEU A 166 32.34 15.69 -4.10
N SER A 167 32.42 16.85 -4.76
CA SER A 167 31.51 17.22 -5.87
C SER A 167 31.51 16.23 -7.05
N PHE A 168 32.59 15.48 -7.26
CA PHE A 168 32.63 14.43 -8.27
C PHE A 168 31.60 13.31 -8.03
N LEU A 169 31.19 13.08 -6.77
CA LEU A 169 30.16 12.10 -6.42
C LEU A 169 28.77 12.53 -6.88
N ASP A 170 28.51 13.84 -7.02
CA ASP A 170 27.22 14.34 -7.51
C ASP A 170 26.98 13.94 -8.99
N HIS A 171 28.04 13.68 -9.75
CA HIS A 171 27.94 13.18 -11.13
C HIS A 171 27.52 11.71 -11.20
N HIS A 172 27.62 10.98 -10.09
CA HIS A 172 27.25 9.56 -9.99
C HIS A 172 25.84 9.40 -9.38
N SER A 173 24.88 10.20 -9.86
CA SER A 173 23.48 10.10 -9.46
C SER A 173 22.83 8.85 -10.06
N GLY A 174 22.08 8.11 -9.24
CA GLY A 174 21.37 6.92 -9.71
C GLY A 174 20.15 7.24 -10.60
N LEU A 175 19.41 6.18 -10.96
CA LEU A 175 18.27 6.25 -11.88
C LEU A 175 17.14 7.19 -11.42
N LEU A 176 16.96 7.33 -10.11
CA LEU A 176 15.85 8.05 -9.51
C LEU A 176 16.34 9.07 -8.50
N ARG A 177 15.65 10.19 -8.44
CA ARG A 177 15.91 11.23 -7.45
C ARG A 177 15.53 10.74 -6.05
N TRP A 178 16.53 10.61 -5.17
CA TRP A 178 16.38 9.97 -3.86
C TRP A 178 15.38 10.67 -2.93
N HIS A 179 15.42 12.00 -2.88
CA HIS A 179 14.59 12.83 -2.01
C HIS A 179 13.07 12.68 -2.24
N ILE A 180 12.62 12.23 -3.42
CA ILE A 180 11.20 11.95 -3.69
C ILE A 180 10.76 10.67 -2.97
N HIS A 181 11.62 9.65 -2.99
CA HIS A 181 11.33 8.31 -2.46
C HIS A 181 11.54 8.23 -0.95
N TYR A 182 12.45 9.06 -0.41
CA TYR A 182 12.68 9.20 1.03
C TYR A 182 11.39 9.49 1.82
N ASN A 183 10.43 10.22 1.21
CA ASN A 183 9.13 10.53 1.82
C ASN A 183 8.36 9.27 2.28
N LEU A 184 8.46 8.17 1.55
CA LEU A 184 7.78 6.91 1.91
C LEU A 184 8.53 6.15 3.02
N LEU A 185 9.85 6.35 3.12
CA LEU A 185 10.69 5.67 4.12
C LEU A 185 10.46 6.21 5.52
N ILE A 186 10.07 7.49 5.64
CA ILE A 186 9.76 8.11 6.93
C ILE A 186 8.62 7.38 7.63
N LEU A 187 7.56 6.99 6.90
CA LEU A 187 6.44 6.25 7.50
C LEU A 187 6.87 4.88 8.02
N ARG A 188 7.82 4.22 7.35
CA ARG A 188 8.41 2.97 7.83
C ARG A 188 9.27 3.18 9.06
N LEU A 189 10.09 4.24 9.06
CA LEU A 189 10.89 4.60 10.23
C LEU A 189 9.99 4.82 11.46
N ILE A 190 8.91 5.59 11.29
CA ILE A 190 7.94 5.84 12.37
C ILE A 190 7.26 4.54 12.80
N SER A 191 6.85 3.68 11.87
CA SER A 191 6.26 2.38 12.22
C SER A 191 7.22 1.51 13.02
N PHE A 192 8.48 1.39 12.61
CA PHE A 192 9.49 0.66 13.37
C PHE A 192 9.65 1.23 14.78
N ALA A 193 9.72 2.55 14.90
CA ALA A 193 9.87 3.21 16.19
C ALA A 193 8.67 2.99 17.12
N ALA A 194 7.44 3.07 16.58
CA ALA A 194 6.21 2.79 17.32
C ALA A 194 6.18 1.34 17.84
N ASP A 195 6.43 0.38 16.95
CA ASP A 195 6.45 -1.05 17.31
C ASP A 195 7.53 -1.36 18.36
N LEU A 196 8.72 -0.77 18.22
CA LEU A 196 9.80 -0.91 19.21
C LEU A 196 9.46 -0.23 20.55
N HIS A 197 8.85 0.95 20.51
CA HIS A 197 8.49 1.68 21.72
C HIS A 197 7.46 0.89 22.53
N TRP A 198 6.39 0.40 21.88
CA TRP A 198 5.33 -0.36 22.54
C TRP A 198 5.78 -1.75 23.00
N SER A 199 6.66 -2.43 22.27
CA SER A 199 7.23 -3.72 22.71
C SER A 199 8.09 -3.61 23.98
N ARG A 200 8.61 -2.41 24.28
CA ARG A 200 9.36 -2.13 25.51
C ARG A 200 8.52 -1.49 26.62
N SER A 201 7.23 -1.24 26.38
CA SER A 201 6.33 -0.69 27.39
C SER A 201 5.96 -1.75 28.45
N PRO A 202 6.04 -1.43 29.76
CA PRO A 202 5.76 -2.40 30.83
C PRO A 202 4.37 -3.06 30.73
N ARG A 203 3.36 -2.28 30.34
CA ARG A 203 1.98 -2.77 30.17
C ARG A 203 1.86 -3.87 29.11
N MET A 204 2.58 -3.73 27.99
CA MET A 204 2.55 -4.72 26.90
C MET A 204 3.34 -5.98 27.27
N GLN A 205 4.44 -5.83 28.01
CA GLN A 205 5.21 -6.97 28.52
C GLN A 205 4.39 -7.81 29.51
N GLN A 206 3.65 -7.18 30.41
CA GLN A 206 2.72 -7.87 31.31
C GLN A 206 1.63 -8.60 30.52
N HIS A 207 1.01 -7.95 29.53
CA HIS A 207 -0.01 -8.60 28.69
C HIS A 207 0.52 -9.83 27.94
N GLN A 208 1.73 -9.75 27.39
CA GLN A 208 2.39 -10.87 26.71
C GLN A 208 2.69 -12.03 27.66
N GLN A 209 3.19 -11.75 28.86
CA GLN A 209 3.46 -12.78 29.87
C GLN A 209 2.18 -13.51 30.29
N HIS A 210 1.08 -12.77 30.53
CA HIS A 210 -0.21 -13.38 30.84
C HIS A 210 -0.75 -14.23 29.67
N GLN A 211 -0.64 -13.76 28.42
CA GLN A 211 -1.06 -14.53 27.25
C GLN A 211 -0.23 -15.80 27.03
N GLN A 212 1.10 -15.73 27.21
CA GLN A 212 1.98 -16.89 27.10
C GLN A 212 1.70 -17.92 28.21
N GLN A 213 1.45 -17.48 29.44
CA GLN A 213 1.04 -18.36 30.53
C GLN A 213 -0.30 -19.04 30.25
N GLN A 214 -1.29 -18.32 29.71
CA GLN A 214 -2.58 -18.91 29.33
C GLN A 214 -2.46 -19.92 28.19
N GLN A 215 -1.62 -19.64 27.18
CA GLN A 215 -1.38 -20.60 26.09
C GLN A 215 -0.63 -21.85 26.56
N GLN A 216 0.35 -21.69 27.45
CA GLN A 216 1.03 -22.84 28.08
C GLN A 216 0.08 -23.67 28.95
N GLN A 217 -0.83 -23.05 29.68
CA GLN A 217 -1.86 -23.77 30.44
C GLN A 217 -2.88 -24.50 29.55
N GLN A 218 -3.19 -23.96 28.36
CA GLN A 218 -4.08 -24.62 27.39
C GLN A 218 -3.40 -25.72 26.58
N GLN A 219 -2.08 -25.65 26.41
CA GLN A 219 -1.28 -26.65 25.68
C GLN A 219 -0.62 -27.70 26.60
N ALA A 220 -0.64 -27.50 27.92
CA ALA A 220 -0.25 -28.53 28.86
C ALA A 220 -1.13 -29.77 28.64
N PRO A 221 -0.55 -30.98 28.51
CA PRO A 221 -1.36 -32.18 28.39
C PRO A 221 -2.31 -32.25 29.58
N ARG A 222 -3.56 -32.69 29.36
CA ARG A 222 -4.53 -33.06 30.42
C ARG A 222 -4.04 -34.28 31.23
N ALA A 223 -2.76 -34.33 31.58
CA ALA A 223 -2.12 -35.39 32.34
C ALA A 223 -2.19 -35.03 33.84
N ALA A 224 -3.41 -35.06 34.39
CA ALA A 224 -3.70 -35.30 35.81
C ALA A 224 -5.21 -35.25 36.07
N ALA A 225 -6.01 -35.97 35.29
CA ALA A 225 -7.29 -36.45 35.81
C ALA A 225 -7.00 -37.79 36.50
N SER A 226 -6.66 -37.73 37.79
CA SER A 226 -6.55 -38.92 38.63
C SER A 226 -7.94 -39.58 38.74
N PRO A 227 -8.09 -40.90 38.55
CA PRO A 227 -9.37 -41.56 38.71
C PRO A 227 -9.59 -41.81 40.21
N VAL A 228 -10.34 -40.93 40.88
CA VAL A 228 -10.81 -41.20 42.24
C VAL A 228 -12.33 -41.24 42.25
N ALA A 229 -12.80 -42.47 42.46
CA ALA A 229 -14.06 -42.88 43.06
C ALA A 229 -15.37 -42.48 42.36
N ALA A 230 -15.87 -43.42 41.56
CA ALA A 230 -17.29 -43.65 41.44
C ALA A 230 -17.83 -44.26 42.74
N ALA A 231 -18.70 -43.53 43.46
CA ALA A 231 -19.80 -44.07 44.28
C ALA A 231 -20.58 -42.91 44.92
N GLY A 232 -21.91 -42.87 44.73
CA GLY A 232 -22.79 -42.12 45.63
C GLY A 232 -23.95 -41.34 44.99
N ASN A 233 -25.00 -42.07 44.57
CA ASN A 233 -26.43 -41.77 44.61
C ASN A 233 -26.97 -40.33 44.40
N ALA A 234 -27.69 -40.20 43.27
CA ALA A 234 -29.10 -39.84 43.15
C ALA A 234 -29.78 -38.94 44.21
N ALA A 235 -30.11 -37.71 43.81
CA ALA A 235 -31.39 -37.01 43.96
C ALA A 235 -31.23 -35.64 43.27
N GLY A 236 -31.96 -35.31 42.20
CA GLY A 236 -33.31 -34.78 42.27
C GLY A 236 -33.26 -33.27 41.98
N GLY A 237 -33.98 -32.80 40.96
CA GLY A 237 -34.16 -31.36 40.72
C GLY A 237 -34.15 -30.96 39.25
N GLY A 238 -35.35 -30.89 38.68
CA GLY A 238 -35.59 -30.47 37.31
C GLY A 238 -35.18 -29.04 37.00
N GLY A 239 -34.84 -28.82 35.74
CA GLY A 239 -34.51 -27.51 35.18
C GLY A 239 -34.32 -27.64 33.68
N ALA A 240 -35.44 -27.77 32.96
CA ALA A 240 -35.45 -27.75 31.51
C ALA A 240 -34.97 -26.38 31.00
N ALA A 241 -33.73 -26.32 30.49
CA ALA A 241 -33.25 -25.22 29.67
C ALA A 241 -33.12 -25.73 28.24
N ALA A 242 -34.15 -25.43 27.44
CA ALA A 242 -34.20 -25.72 26.02
C ALA A 242 -32.99 -25.11 25.31
N ALA A 243 -32.17 -25.97 24.72
CA ALA A 243 -31.15 -25.60 23.76
C ALA A 243 -31.83 -25.10 22.48
N GLY A 244 -32.16 -23.80 22.47
CA GLY A 244 -32.51 -23.09 21.25
C GLY A 244 -31.25 -22.94 20.40
N ALA A 245 -31.06 -23.89 19.47
CA ALA A 245 -30.17 -23.76 18.34
C ALA A 245 -30.69 -22.64 17.42
N GLY A 246 -30.46 -21.39 17.83
CA GLY A 246 -30.67 -20.21 17.02
C GLY A 246 -29.53 -20.11 16.02
N ALA A 247 -29.76 -20.66 14.83
CA ALA A 247 -28.99 -20.36 13.63
C ALA A 247 -29.03 -18.84 13.40
N GLY A 248 -28.06 -18.13 13.96
CA GLY A 248 -27.81 -16.72 13.72
C GLY A 248 -27.30 -16.56 12.30
N VAL A 249 -28.24 -16.45 11.36
CA VAL A 249 -28.01 -16.00 9.99
C VAL A 249 -27.39 -14.62 10.07
N ALA A 250 -26.06 -14.58 9.98
CA ALA A 250 -25.27 -13.36 9.78
C ALA A 250 -25.56 -12.81 8.38
N ARG A 251 -26.70 -12.13 8.22
CA ARG A 251 -27.06 -11.36 7.04
C ARG A 251 -26.72 -9.89 7.28
N GLY A 252 -25.67 -9.41 6.64
CA GLY A 252 -25.48 -7.97 6.41
C GLY A 252 -24.03 -7.52 6.46
N GLY A 253 -23.35 -7.58 5.31
CA GLY A 253 -22.02 -7.01 5.10
C GLY A 253 -21.37 -7.72 3.93
N GLY A 254 -21.56 -7.17 2.72
CA GLY A 254 -21.29 -7.82 1.44
C GLY A 254 -19.95 -8.56 1.39
N ASP A 255 -19.99 -9.79 0.87
CA ASP A 255 -18.79 -10.50 0.46
C ASP A 255 -17.99 -9.60 -0.48
N GLY A 256 -16.83 -9.16 0.02
CA GLY A 256 -15.84 -8.42 -0.75
C GLY A 256 -15.49 -9.25 -1.98
N GLY A 257 -15.94 -8.76 -3.14
CA GLY A 257 -15.98 -9.51 -4.39
C GLY A 257 -14.67 -10.18 -4.77
N LEU A 258 -14.81 -11.44 -5.22
CA LEU A 258 -13.94 -12.33 -6.00
C LEU A 258 -12.41 -12.40 -5.78
N LEU A 259 -11.73 -11.42 -5.16
CA LEU A 259 -10.29 -11.40 -4.87
C LEU A 259 -9.93 -10.58 -3.62
N GLY A 260 -10.87 -10.38 -2.69
CA GLY A 260 -10.55 -9.96 -1.32
C GLY A 260 -9.74 -11.03 -0.59
N LEU A 261 -8.78 -10.64 0.24
CA LEU A 261 -8.09 -11.59 1.13
C LEU A 261 -9.17 -12.35 1.93
N SER A 262 -9.03 -13.66 2.10
CA SER A 262 -9.98 -14.42 2.93
C SER A 262 -10.08 -13.76 4.32
N ARG A 263 -11.29 -13.68 4.90
CA ARG A 263 -11.50 -13.11 6.26
C ARG A 263 -10.53 -13.72 7.30
N ALA A 264 -10.16 -14.99 7.12
CA ALA A 264 -9.16 -15.65 7.96
C ALA A 264 -7.76 -15.04 7.82
N MET A 265 -7.33 -14.72 6.60
CA MET A 265 -6.05 -14.05 6.32
C MET A 265 -6.05 -12.61 6.83
N GLU A 266 -7.17 -11.87 6.69
CA GLU A 266 -7.29 -10.52 7.26
C GLU A 266 -7.17 -10.54 8.78
N LYS A 267 -7.83 -11.50 9.45
CA LYS A 267 -7.71 -11.69 10.89
C LYS A 267 -6.26 -11.99 11.29
N GLU A 268 -5.59 -12.90 10.58
CA GLU A 268 -4.18 -13.23 10.85
C GLU A 268 -3.26 -12.01 10.67
N LEU A 269 -3.44 -11.24 9.60
CA LEU A 269 -2.66 -10.02 9.35
C LEU A 269 -2.86 -8.97 10.43
N ARG A 270 -4.11 -8.78 10.88
CA ARG A 270 -4.42 -7.88 11.98
C ARG A 270 -3.72 -8.32 13.28
N THR A 271 -3.78 -9.60 13.61
CA THR A 271 -3.06 -10.15 14.77
C THR A 271 -1.55 -9.90 14.65
N ARG A 272 -0.96 -10.07 13.47
CA ARG A 272 0.48 -9.82 13.25
C ARG A 272 0.87 -8.34 13.35
N VAL A 273 -0.06 -7.41 13.08
CA VAL A 273 0.16 -5.97 13.31
C VAL A 273 0.16 -5.67 14.81
N GLU A 274 -0.81 -6.23 15.53
CA GLU A 274 -1.04 -5.93 16.96
C GLU A 274 -0.07 -6.68 17.90
N THR A 275 0.50 -7.79 17.46
CA THR A 275 1.38 -8.65 18.28
C THR A 275 2.82 -8.17 18.24
N PRO A 276 3.40 -7.68 19.34
CA PRO A 276 4.80 -7.28 19.37
C PRO A 276 5.74 -8.49 19.24
N LEU A 277 6.82 -8.31 18.49
CA LEU A 277 7.88 -9.33 18.36
C LEU A 277 8.82 -9.36 19.59
N PRO A 278 9.56 -10.46 19.79
CA PRO A 278 10.69 -10.46 20.73
C PRO A 278 11.71 -9.36 20.42
N LEU A 279 12.30 -8.76 21.46
CA LEU A 279 13.19 -7.59 21.33
C LEU A 279 14.44 -7.84 20.46
N SER A 280 14.89 -9.10 20.33
CA SER A 280 15.99 -9.51 19.46
C SER A 280 15.72 -9.22 17.98
N TYR A 281 14.45 -9.23 17.56
CA TYR A 281 14.08 -8.97 16.17
C TYR A 281 14.14 -7.50 15.77
N TYR A 282 14.17 -6.56 16.72
CA TYR A 282 14.32 -5.11 16.45
C TYR A 282 15.79 -4.70 16.29
N GLY A 283 16.57 -5.53 15.62
CA GLY A 283 17.96 -5.29 15.25
C GLY A 283 18.10 -4.42 13.99
N LEU A 284 19.34 -4.00 13.71
CA LEU A 284 19.64 -3.18 12.54
C LEU A 284 19.36 -3.92 11.23
N GLY A 285 19.68 -5.22 11.16
CA GLY A 285 19.42 -6.04 9.97
C GLY A 285 17.94 -6.08 9.60
N SER A 286 17.06 -6.35 10.57
CA SER A 286 15.60 -6.38 10.36
C SER A 286 15.06 -5.02 9.98
N PHE A 287 15.59 -3.95 10.59
CA PHE A 287 15.23 -2.58 10.24
C PHE A 287 15.60 -2.26 8.80
N LEU A 288 16.83 -2.55 8.37
CA LEU A 288 17.28 -2.29 7.01
C LEU A 288 16.52 -3.12 5.97
N GLU A 289 16.31 -4.42 6.22
CA GLU A 289 15.50 -5.27 5.34
C GLU A 289 14.07 -4.73 5.18
N TYR A 290 13.48 -4.22 6.27
CA TYR A 290 12.14 -3.64 6.27
C TYR A 290 12.06 -2.30 5.53
N VAL A 291 12.89 -1.31 5.90
CA VAL A 291 12.80 0.03 5.31
C VAL A 291 13.22 0.03 3.84
N LEU A 292 14.24 -0.76 3.48
CA LEU A 292 14.78 -0.86 2.12
C LEU A 292 14.13 -1.94 1.27
N TYR A 293 13.05 -2.57 1.74
CA TYR A 293 12.39 -3.67 1.05
C TYR A 293 12.04 -3.31 -0.42
N PRO A 294 12.74 -3.88 -1.44
CA PRO A 294 12.66 -3.40 -2.81
C PRO A 294 11.26 -3.37 -3.42
N PRO A 295 10.41 -4.41 -3.23
CA PRO A 295 9.05 -4.41 -3.77
C PRO A 295 8.19 -3.26 -3.32
N LEU A 296 8.49 -2.62 -2.20
CA LEU A 296 7.68 -1.53 -1.68
C LEU A 296 8.50 -0.23 -1.51
N TYR A 297 9.76 -0.18 -1.95
CA TYR A 297 10.66 0.95 -1.71
C TYR A 297 10.27 2.18 -2.55
N ILE A 298 10.05 1.99 -3.86
CA ILE A 298 9.76 3.08 -4.80
C ILE A 298 8.33 3.60 -4.58
N ALA A 299 7.39 2.67 -4.54
CA ALA A 299 5.98 2.93 -4.29
C ALA A 299 5.32 1.63 -3.79
N GLY A 300 4.08 1.74 -3.34
CA GLY A 300 3.30 0.62 -2.85
C GLY A 300 2.73 0.89 -1.46
N PRO A 301 1.97 -0.05 -0.92
CA PRO A 301 1.36 0.10 0.39
C PRO A 301 2.41 0.14 1.51
N ILE A 302 2.13 0.94 2.53
CA ILE A 302 2.94 0.97 3.75
C ILE A 302 2.48 -0.19 4.65
N ILE A 303 3.40 -1.10 4.94
CA ILE A 303 3.22 -2.19 5.90
C ILE A 303 3.92 -1.84 7.21
N THR A 304 3.36 -2.22 8.35
CA THR A 304 4.00 -2.00 9.65
C THR A 304 5.20 -2.92 9.87
N PHE A 305 6.13 -2.54 10.75
CA PHE A 305 7.32 -3.35 11.02
C PHE A 305 6.96 -4.72 11.58
N ASN A 306 6.10 -4.82 12.60
CA ASN A 306 5.70 -6.11 13.18
C ASN A 306 5.05 -7.04 12.15
N SER A 307 4.17 -6.51 11.29
CA SER A 307 3.54 -7.30 10.25
C SER A 307 4.55 -7.78 9.21
N PHE A 308 5.48 -6.92 8.78
CA PHE A 308 6.54 -7.31 7.83
C PHE A 308 7.49 -8.35 8.43
N ALA A 309 8.06 -8.04 9.61
CA ALA A 309 9.06 -8.86 10.26
C ALA A 309 8.49 -10.23 10.69
N SER A 310 7.25 -10.30 11.18
CA SER A 310 6.61 -11.59 11.48
C SER A 310 6.41 -12.45 10.24
N GLN A 311 6.09 -11.88 9.08
CA GLN A 311 5.97 -12.61 7.82
C GLN A 311 7.31 -13.09 7.27
N ARG A 312 8.41 -12.41 7.63
CA ARG A 312 9.77 -12.77 7.21
C ARG A 312 10.46 -13.77 8.13
N LEU A 313 10.29 -13.61 9.43
CA LEU A 313 11.09 -14.28 10.46
C LEU A 313 10.33 -15.43 11.13
N LEU A 314 8.99 -15.43 11.07
CA LEU A 314 8.14 -16.49 11.62
C LEU A 314 7.52 -17.32 10.49
N ALA A 315 6.39 -17.98 10.77
CA ALA A 315 5.70 -18.80 9.81
C ALA A 315 5.14 -17.99 8.63
N PRO A 316 5.23 -18.51 7.38
CA PRO A 316 4.59 -17.90 6.22
C PRO A 316 3.06 -17.91 6.37
N ILE A 317 2.39 -16.99 5.66
CA ILE A 317 0.93 -16.93 5.63
C ILE A 317 0.41 -18.12 4.81
N LYS A 318 -0.26 -19.06 5.47
CA LYS A 318 -0.70 -20.33 4.88
C LYS A 318 -1.69 -20.15 3.73
N GLN A 319 -2.51 -19.10 3.78
CA GLN A 319 -3.57 -18.81 2.83
C GLN A 319 -3.05 -18.11 1.56
N LEU A 320 -1.76 -17.73 1.51
CA LEU A 320 -1.14 -17.13 0.34
C LEU A 320 -0.50 -18.22 -0.55
N GLY A 321 -1.28 -18.73 -1.51
CA GLY A 321 -0.82 -19.67 -2.53
C GLY A 321 -0.56 -19.01 -3.90
N ALA A 322 -0.06 -19.81 -4.85
CA ALA A 322 0.22 -19.35 -6.21
C ALA A 322 -1.04 -18.83 -6.92
N THR A 323 -2.19 -19.49 -6.72
CA THR A 323 -3.48 -19.08 -7.30
C THR A 323 -3.88 -17.67 -6.88
N GLN A 324 -3.73 -17.33 -5.59
CA GLN A 324 -4.04 -15.99 -5.09
C GLN A 324 -3.10 -14.93 -5.69
N VAL A 325 -1.81 -15.25 -5.83
CA VAL A 325 -0.82 -14.35 -6.43
C VAL A 325 -1.14 -14.12 -7.92
N ILE A 326 -1.41 -15.19 -8.69
CA ILE A 326 -1.75 -15.10 -10.11
C ILE A 326 -3.03 -14.29 -10.31
N ALA A 327 -4.08 -14.58 -9.54
CA ALA A 327 -5.33 -13.86 -9.66
C ALA A 327 -5.19 -12.37 -9.31
N TYR A 328 -4.32 -12.05 -8.34
CA TYR A 328 -3.98 -10.66 -8.05
C TYR A 328 -3.20 -9.98 -9.19
N ILE A 329 -2.25 -10.67 -9.81
CA ILE A 329 -1.53 -10.17 -10.99
C ILE A 329 -2.50 -9.90 -12.14
N LEU A 330 -3.45 -10.80 -12.41
CA LEU A 330 -4.50 -10.59 -13.42
C LEU A 330 -5.35 -9.35 -13.11
N ARG A 331 -5.71 -9.15 -11.83
CA ARG A 331 -6.43 -7.94 -11.38
C ARG A 331 -5.59 -6.67 -11.55
N ALA A 332 -4.28 -6.73 -11.33
CA ALA A 332 -3.37 -5.62 -11.57
C ALA A 332 -3.24 -5.31 -13.07
N ALA A 333 -3.14 -6.34 -13.91
CA ALA A 333 -3.11 -6.22 -15.37
C ALA A 333 -4.42 -5.64 -15.92
N LEU A 334 -5.57 -6.04 -15.40
CA LEU A 334 -6.86 -5.45 -15.78
C LEU A 334 -6.92 -3.96 -15.42
N ALA A 335 -6.46 -3.58 -14.23
CA ALA A 335 -6.39 -2.16 -13.85
C ALA A 335 -5.45 -1.37 -14.77
N TRP A 336 -4.33 -1.97 -15.18
CA TRP A 336 -3.42 -1.39 -16.17
C TRP A 336 -4.13 -1.16 -17.51
N ALA A 337 -4.81 -2.19 -18.03
CA ALA A 337 -5.56 -2.10 -19.28
C ALA A 337 -6.66 -1.03 -19.22
N CYS A 338 -7.35 -0.89 -18.09
CA CYS A 338 -8.31 0.20 -17.89
C CYS A 338 -7.63 1.58 -17.95
N LEU A 339 -6.42 1.74 -17.42
CA LEU A 339 -5.69 3.01 -17.43
C LEU A 339 -5.19 3.37 -18.84
N GLU A 340 -4.68 2.39 -19.58
CA GLU A 340 -4.34 2.55 -21.00
C GLU A 340 -5.59 2.96 -21.79
N GLY A 341 -6.70 2.21 -21.65
CA GLY A 341 -7.96 2.55 -22.32
C GLY A 341 -8.44 3.97 -21.99
N LEU A 342 -8.33 4.38 -20.72
CA LEU A 342 -8.68 5.73 -20.28
C LEU A 342 -7.81 6.80 -20.96
N THR A 343 -6.49 6.61 -20.97
CA THR A 343 -5.53 7.59 -21.53
C THR A 343 -5.59 7.67 -23.06
N HIS A 344 -5.99 6.61 -23.75
CA HIS A 344 -6.29 6.63 -25.18
C HIS A 344 -7.61 7.32 -25.51
N ALA A 345 -8.63 7.12 -24.68
CA ALA A 345 -9.97 7.65 -24.93
C ALA A 345 -10.14 9.11 -24.49
N LEU A 346 -9.55 9.49 -23.35
CA LEU A 346 -9.91 10.68 -22.59
C LEU A 346 -8.66 11.49 -22.18
N PRO A 347 -8.16 12.42 -23.01
CA PRO A 347 -6.96 13.22 -22.77
C PRO A 347 -7.15 14.37 -21.74
N TYR A 348 -7.85 14.10 -20.64
CA TYR A 348 -8.20 15.12 -19.65
C TYR A 348 -7.01 15.62 -18.83
N ASN A 349 -5.93 14.84 -18.73
CA ASN A 349 -4.71 15.31 -18.06
C ASN A 349 -4.04 16.39 -18.89
N SER A 350 -3.96 16.21 -20.21
CA SER A 350 -3.43 17.24 -21.10
C SER A 350 -4.30 18.50 -21.08
N ILE A 351 -5.62 18.33 -21.14
CA ILE A 351 -6.60 19.42 -21.07
C ILE A 351 -6.41 20.25 -19.80
N ALA A 352 -6.34 19.59 -18.63
CA ALA A 352 -6.18 20.26 -17.35
C ALA A 352 -4.80 20.91 -17.19
N LYS A 353 -3.72 20.15 -17.47
CA LYS A 353 -2.34 20.60 -17.30
C LYS A 353 -2.01 21.82 -18.17
N HIS A 354 -2.56 21.88 -19.37
CA HIS A 354 -2.31 22.96 -20.33
C HIS A 354 -3.44 24.00 -20.37
N ARG A 355 -4.28 24.04 -19.32
CA ARG A 355 -5.36 25.03 -19.13
C ARG A 355 -6.17 25.28 -20.40
N VAL A 356 -6.53 24.19 -21.08
CA VAL A 356 -7.16 24.27 -22.41
C VAL A 356 -8.51 24.97 -22.35
N LEU A 357 -9.28 24.74 -21.28
CA LEU A 357 -10.59 25.38 -21.11
C LEU A 357 -10.46 26.91 -21.02
N GLU A 358 -9.46 27.44 -20.31
CA GLU A 358 -9.20 28.88 -20.24
C GLU A 358 -8.88 29.46 -21.63
N ARG A 359 -8.07 28.74 -22.43
CA ARG A 359 -7.74 29.14 -23.80
C ARG A 359 -8.95 29.12 -24.74
N LEU A 360 -9.84 28.13 -24.57
CA LEU A 360 -11.08 28.06 -25.34
C LEU A 360 -12.08 29.15 -24.94
N THR A 361 -12.13 29.53 -23.65
CA THR A 361 -12.94 30.67 -23.18
C THR A 361 -12.43 31.99 -23.77
N ALA A 362 -11.12 32.16 -23.89
CA ALA A 362 -10.52 33.37 -24.48
C ALA A 362 -10.58 33.42 -26.02
N SER A 363 -10.95 32.33 -26.68
CA SER A 363 -10.98 32.22 -28.14
C SER A 363 -12.28 32.79 -28.71
N ALA A 364 -12.17 33.69 -29.69
CA ALA A 364 -13.31 34.24 -30.41
C ALA A 364 -13.92 33.24 -31.43
N PHE A 365 -13.20 32.19 -31.79
CA PHE A 365 -13.56 31.28 -32.90
C PHE A 365 -14.17 29.96 -32.42
N THR A 366 -14.12 29.66 -31.13
CA THR A 366 -14.62 28.41 -30.55
C THR A 366 -15.69 28.70 -29.50
N PRO A 367 -16.76 27.89 -29.40
CA PRO A 367 -17.76 28.06 -28.37
C PRO A 367 -17.13 27.98 -26.97
N ALA A 368 -17.51 28.91 -26.09
CA ALA A 368 -17.02 28.90 -24.72
C ALA A 368 -17.41 27.57 -24.01
N PRO A 369 -16.48 26.94 -23.25
CA PRO A 369 -16.80 25.77 -22.46
C PRO A 369 -17.92 26.04 -21.45
N ARG A 370 -18.89 25.12 -21.35
CA ARG A 370 -19.96 25.17 -20.35
C ARG A 370 -19.42 24.84 -18.96
N PRO A 371 -20.05 25.29 -17.85
CA PRO A 371 -19.66 24.92 -16.48
C PRO A 371 -19.50 23.40 -16.29
N LEU A 372 -20.35 22.60 -16.95
CA LEU A 372 -20.25 21.14 -16.96
C LEU A 372 -18.89 20.63 -17.46
N HIS A 373 -18.26 21.27 -18.45
CA HIS A 373 -16.96 20.84 -18.97
C HIS A 373 -15.83 21.00 -17.95
N TYR A 374 -15.90 22.04 -17.10
CA TYR A 374 -14.96 22.20 -15.99
C TYR A 374 -15.13 21.08 -14.96
N ALA A 375 -16.38 20.76 -14.61
CA ALA A 375 -16.68 19.66 -13.68
C ALA A 375 -16.23 18.29 -14.24
N ILE A 376 -16.52 18.01 -15.52
CA ILE A 376 -16.09 16.80 -16.22
C ILE A 376 -14.56 16.70 -16.27
N THR A 377 -13.86 17.81 -16.52
CA THR A 377 -12.39 17.83 -16.53
C THR A 377 -11.82 17.45 -15.17
N GLY A 378 -12.33 18.07 -14.08
CA GLY A 378 -11.93 17.72 -12.72
C GLY A 378 -12.24 16.27 -12.37
N TYR A 379 -13.43 15.78 -12.74
CA TYR A 379 -13.85 14.40 -12.53
C TYR A 379 -12.90 13.39 -13.21
N TRP A 380 -12.61 13.56 -14.50
CA TRP A 380 -11.76 12.62 -15.23
C TRP A 380 -10.29 12.69 -14.82
N VAL A 381 -9.77 13.86 -14.43
CA VAL A 381 -8.44 13.96 -13.80
C VAL A 381 -8.40 13.21 -12.47
N LEU A 382 -9.46 13.29 -11.66
CA LEU A 382 -9.55 12.55 -10.40
C LEU A 382 -9.62 11.03 -10.63
N ILE A 383 -10.41 10.58 -11.61
CA ILE A 383 -10.49 9.16 -12.01
C ILE A 383 -9.13 8.66 -12.50
N PHE A 384 -8.46 9.43 -13.36
CA PHE A 384 -7.12 9.11 -13.80
C PHE A 384 -6.14 9.02 -12.63
N MET A 385 -6.17 9.99 -11.71
CA MET A 385 -5.28 9.99 -10.54
C MET A 385 -5.52 8.76 -9.66
N TRP A 386 -6.79 8.41 -9.42
CA TRP A 386 -7.16 7.22 -8.67
C TRP A 386 -6.64 5.94 -9.36
N LEU A 387 -6.87 5.81 -10.66
CA LEU A 387 -6.49 4.62 -11.41
C LEU A 387 -4.96 4.51 -11.57
N LYS A 388 -4.26 5.63 -11.79
CA LYS A 388 -2.78 5.72 -11.83
C LYS A 388 -2.16 5.15 -10.56
N PHE A 389 -2.59 5.63 -9.39
CA PHE A 389 -2.05 5.13 -8.12
C PHE A 389 -2.45 3.67 -7.88
N THR A 390 -3.67 3.27 -8.25
CA THR A 390 -4.10 1.88 -8.18
C THR A 390 -3.16 0.97 -8.99
N VAL A 391 -2.85 1.33 -10.24
CA VAL A 391 -1.95 0.54 -11.10
C VAL A 391 -0.55 0.45 -10.53
N ILE A 392 0.05 1.60 -10.16
CA ILE A 392 1.41 1.64 -9.62
C ILE A 392 1.51 0.81 -8.32
N TRP A 393 0.57 1.00 -7.38
CA TRP A 393 0.61 0.30 -6.11
C TRP A 393 0.31 -1.20 -6.22
N ARG A 394 -0.61 -1.60 -7.11
CA ARG A 394 -0.87 -3.01 -7.36
C ARG A 394 0.32 -3.72 -8.00
N PHE A 395 1.05 -3.06 -8.90
CA PHE A 395 2.27 -3.61 -9.48
C PHE A 395 3.30 -3.98 -8.40
N PHE A 396 3.61 -3.04 -7.51
CA PHE A 396 4.56 -3.24 -6.41
C PHE A 396 4.04 -4.22 -5.36
N ARG A 397 2.74 -4.18 -5.04
CA ARG A 397 2.10 -5.17 -4.17
C ARG A 397 2.15 -6.58 -4.77
N ALA A 398 1.97 -6.74 -6.08
CA ALA A 398 2.05 -8.06 -6.73
C ALA A 398 3.44 -8.69 -6.57
N ALA A 399 4.51 -7.88 -6.68
CA ALA A 399 5.88 -8.33 -6.40
C ALA A 399 6.06 -8.75 -4.94
N ALA A 400 5.52 -7.99 -3.98
CA ALA A 400 5.56 -8.36 -2.57
C ALA A 400 4.80 -9.67 -2.28
N LEU A 401 3.62 -9.85 -2.87
CA LEU A 401 2.84 -11.08 -2.74
C LEU A 401 3.58 -12.28 -3.35
N ALA A 402 4.22 -12.10 -4.51
CA ALA A 402 5.05 -13.14 -5.11
C ALA A 402 6.25 -13.50 -4.23
N ASP A 403 6.81 -12.55 -3.49
CA ASP A 403 7.85 -12.79 -2.49
C ASP A 403 7.34 -13.46 -1.19
N GLY A 404 6.02 -13.50 -0.99
CA GLY A 404 5.37 -14.08 0.19
C GLY A 404 5.10 -13.09 1.32
N VAL A 405 5.21 -11.78 1.06
CA VAL A 405 4.82 -10.72 1.98
C VAL A 405 3.49 -10.15 1.54
N VAL A 406 2.53 -10.08 2.45
CA VAL A 406 1.17 -9.56 2.22
C VAL A 406 1.06 -8.18 2.85
N PRO A 407 1.35 -7.11 2.08
CA PRO A 407 1.04 -5.75 2.50
C PRO A 407 -0.47 -5.46 2.36
N PRO A 408 -0.98 -4.43 3.06
CA PRO A 408 -2.38 -4.01 2.91
C PRO A 408 -2.70 -3.60 1.47
N GLU A 409 -3.97 -3.72 1.05
CA GLU A 409 -4.42 -3.18 -0.24
C GLU A 409 -4.74 -1.70 -0.08
N ASN A 410 -4.10 -0.83 -0.88
CA ASN A 410 -4.49 0.57 -0.95
C ASN A 410 -5.64 0.75 -1.96
N MET A 411 -6.44 1.80 -1.79
CA MET A 411 -7.53 2.18 -2.72
C MET A 411 -8.53 1.03 -2.94
N THR A 412 -9.04 0.50 -1.82
CA THR A 412 -9.94 -0.66 -1.80
C THR A 412 -11.28 -0.38 -2.47
N ARG A 413 -11.69 0.89 -2.56
CA ARG A 413 -12.91 1.36 -3.22
C ARG A 413 -12.60 2.33 -4.36
N CYS A 414 -13.46 2.29 -5.38
CA CYS A 414 -13.47 3.30 -6.44
C CYS A 414 -13.83 4.67 -5.86
N VAL A 415 -13.28 5.75 -6.41
CA VAL A 415 -13.63 7.12 -5.99
C VAL A 415 -15.13 7.41 -6.14
N CYS A 416 -15.79 6.78 -7.11
CA CYS A 416 -17.24 6.85 -7.32
C CYS A 416 -18.07 5.96 -6.37
N ASN A 417 -17.41 5.19 -5.50
CA ASN A 417 -18.02 4.25 -4.58
C ASN A 417 -17.59 4.54 -3.12
N ASN A 418 -17.54 5.83 -2.78
CA ASN A 418 -17.24 6.36 -1.45
C ASN A 418 -18.49 6.94 -0.76
N TYR A 419 -19.65 6.29 -0.93
CA TYR A 419 -20.85 6.67 -0.18
C TYR A 419 -20.72 6.12 1.24
N ASP A 420 -20.50 7.01 2.22
CA ASP A 420 -20.98 6.75 3.58
C ASP A 420 -22.48 7.00 3.54
N ILE A 421 -23.23 5.91 3.43
CA ILE A 421 -24.68 5.91 3.69
C ILE A 421 -24.82 5.66 5.19
N GLU A 422 -24.36 6.61 6.00
CA GLU A 422 -24.77 6.70 7.40
C GLU A 422 -26.10 7.45 7.50
#